data_AF-A0A2E0KHG5-F1
#
_entry.id   AF-A0A2E0KHG5-F1
#
_cell.length_a   1.000
_cell.length_b   1.000
_cell.length_c   1.000
_cell.angle_alpha   90.00
_cell.angle_beta   90.00
_cell.angle_gamma   90.00
#
_symmetry.space_group_name_H-M   'P 1'
#
loop_
_entity.id
_entity.type
_entity.pdbx_description
1 polymer ?
#
loop_
_entity_poly.entity_id
_entity_poly.type
_entity_poly.pdbx_seq_one_letter_code
_entity_poly.pdbx_strand_id
1 'polypeptide(L)' 'MEDGDRDARPDASEPTVEFSLNAGGLRLLLDAVTFRLDRWPGGDPMEQADLQRMQVLLNAAILEVTFGETGMR' A
#
# COMPACT_ATOMS: atom_id res chain seq x y z
N MET A 1 -13.31 16.58 -21.24
CA MET A 1 -12.05 16.59 -20.47
C MET A 1 -12.48 16.78 -19.03
N GLU A 2 -12.57 15.69 -18.29
CA GLU A 2 -12.78 15.73 -16.84
C GLU A 2 -11.73 14.78 -16.29
N ASP A 3 -10.57 15.35 -15.97
CA ASP A 3 -9.50 14.72 -15.23
C ASP A 3 -10.03 14.49 -13.81
N GLY A 4 -10.63 13.32 -13.60
CA GLY A 4 -11.04 12.84 -12.30
C GLY A 4 -9.86 12.16 -11.63
N ASP A 5 -8.92 12.96 -11.11
CA ASP A 5 -7.93 12.54 -10.13
C ASP A 5 -8.68 12.17 -8.83
N ARG A 6 -9.34 11.01 -8.86
CA ARG A 6 -9.86 10.37 -7.66
C ARG A 6 -8.68 9.73 -6.99
N ASP A 7 -8.06 10.51 -6.11
CA ASP A 7 -7.31 10.06 -4.96
C ASP A 7 -8.09 8.89 -4.33
N ALA A 8 -7.66 7.68 -4.66
CA ALA A 8 -8.46 6.47 -4.55
C ALA A 8 -8.44 5.99 -3.10
N ARG A 9 -9.23 6.67 -2.27
CA ARG A 9 -9.68 6.12 -1.00
C ARG A 9 -10.45 4.82 -1.30
N PRO A 10 -10.27 3.76 -0.49
CA PRO A 10 -11.15 2.60 -0.56
C PRO A 10 -12.60 3.09 -0.51
N ASP A 11 -13.46 2.50 -1.34
CA ASP A 11 -14.88 2.85 -1.39
C ASP A 11 -15.41 2.81 0.05
N ALA A 12 -15.98 3.92 0.53
CA ALA A 12 -16.32 4.10 1.95
C ALA A 12 -17.36 3.09 2.49
N SER A 13 -17.81 2.16 1.65
CA SER A 13 -18.77 1.10 1.95
C SER A 13 -18.10 -0.27 2.19
N GLU A 14 -16.80 -0.43 1.92
CA GLU A 14 -16.11 -1.70 2.15
C GLU A 14 -15.68 -1.86 3.62
N PRO A 15 -15.92 -3.03 4.24
CA PRO A 15 -15.52 -3.27 5.62
C PRO A 15 -13.99 -3.33 5.74
N THR A 16 -13.41 -2.45 6.54
CA THR A 16 -11.97 -2.41 6.83
C THR A 16 -11.63 -3.00 8.19
N VAL A 17 -10.43 -3.55 8.33
CA VAL A 17 -9.87 -4.00 9.61
C VAL A 17 -8.54 -3.29 9.84
N GLU A 18 -8.36 -2.75 11.04
CA GLU A 18 -7.09 -2.16 11.48
C GLU A 18 -6.27 -3.18 12.27
N PHE A 19 -4.97 -3.27 11.98
CA PHE A 19 -4.03 -4.14 12.70
C PHE A 19 -2.66 -3.47 12.79
N SER A 20 -1.90 -3.77 13.83
CA SER A 20 -0.55 -3.24 14.04
C SER A 20 0.51 -4.19 13.50
N LEU A 21 1.48 -3.65 12.77
CA LEU A 21 2.66 -4.38 12.31
C LEU A 21 3.94 -3.67 12.73
N ASN A 22 4.98 -4.46 13.00
CA ASN A 22 6.34 -3.94 13.11
C ASN A 22 6.98 -3.80 11.71
N ALA A 23 8.17 -3.19 11.65
CA ALA A 23 8.92 -3.01 10.39
C ALA A 23 9.14 -4.32 9.61
N GLY A 24 9.31 -5.44 10.32
CA GLY A 24 9.48 -6.75 9.68
C GLY A 24 8.20 -7.22 8.98
N GLY A 25 7.04 -7.08 9.64
CA GLY A 25 5.74 -7.40 9.06
C GLY A 25 5.41 -6.53 7.84
N LEU A 26 5.71 -5.23 7.91
CA LEU A 26 5.52 -4.32 6.78
C LEU A 26 6.38 -4.70 5.57
N ARG A 27 7.66 -5.05 5.81
CA ARG A 27 8.56 -5.51 4.74
C ARG A 27 8.07 -6.81 4.10
N LEU A 28 7.60 -7.76 4.89
CA LEU A 28 7.05 -9.02 4.38
C LEU A 28 5.82 -8.79 3.48
N LEU A 29 4.92 -7.88 3.86
CA LEU A 29 3.79 -7.51 3.00
C LEU A 29 4.26 -6.80 1.73
N LEU A 30 5.23 -5.89 1.83
CA LEU A 30 5.76 -5.18 0.67
C LEU A 30 6.41 -6.15 -0.33
N ASP A 31 7.17 -7.12 0.16
CA ASP A 31 7.80 -8.15 -0.65
C ASP A 31 6.74 -8.99 -1.39
N ALA A 32 5.66 -9.37 -0.72
CA ALA A 32 4.57 -10.14 -1.31
C ALA A 32 3.83 -9.35 -2.41
N VAL A 33 3.50 -8.08 -2.15
CA VAL A 33 2.84 -7.20 -3.12
C VAL A 33 3.74 -6.96 -4.33
N THR A 34 5.02 -6.68 -4.10
CA THR A 34 6.02 -6.48 -5.16
C THR A 34 6.18 -7.73 -6.00
N PHE A 35 6.31 -8.90 -5.37
CA PHE A 35 6.38 -10.18 -6.07
C PHE A 35 5.17 -10.42 -6.99
N ARG A 36 3.96 -10.06 -6.53
CA ARG A 36 2.71 -10.19 -7.29
C ARG A 36 2.68 -9.24 -8.48
N LEU A 37 3.13 -7.99 -8.32
CA LEU A 37 3.22 -7.01 -9.39
C LEU A 37 4.28 -7.39 -10.44
N ASP A 38 5.45 -7.85 -10.01
CA ASP A 38 6.54 -8.27 -10.91
C ASP A 38 6.14 -9.45 -11.80
N ARG A 39 5.27 -10.32 -11.28
CA ARG A 39 4.76 -11.52 -11.98
C ARG A 39 3.31 -11.35 -12.41
N TRP A 40 2.89 -10.11 -12.66
CA TRP A 40 1.51 -9.84 -13.03
C TRP A 40 1.13 -10.61 -14.31
N PRO A 41 0.17 -11.55 -14.25
CA PRO A 41 -0.18 -12.42 -15.37
C PRO A 41 -1.12 -11.72 -16.37
N GLY A 42 -1.42 -10.43 -16.16
CA GLY A 42 -2.61 -9.79 -16.69
C GLY A 42 -3.83 -10.07 -15.80
N GLY A 43 -4.91 -9.33 -16.00
CA GLY A 43 -6.10 -9.42 -15.16
C GLY A 43 -6.86 -8.12 -15.13
N ASP A 44 -7.65 -7.92 -14.08
CA ASP A 44 -8.38 -6.68 -13.85
C ASP A 44 -7.39 -5.51 -13.62
N PRO A 45 -7.43 -4.44 -14.43
CA PRO A 45 -6.63 -3.24 -14.20
C PRO A 45 -6.85 -2.64 -12.81
N MET A 46 -8.03 -2.82 -12.21
CA MET A 46 -8.32 -2.33 -10.87
C MET A 46 -7.54 -3.11 -9.80
N GLU A 47 -7.46 -4.43 -9.90
CA GLU A 47 -6.64 -5.26 -8.99
C GLU A 47 -5.17 -4.84 -9.07
N GLN A 48 -4.65 -4.58 -10.27
CA GLN A 48 -3.28 -4.10 -10.44
C GLN A 48 -3.07 -2.72 -9.80
N ALA A 49 -4.03 -1.80 -9.97
CA ALA A 49 -3.98 -0.47 -9.36
C ALA A 49 -4.04 -0.54 -7.83
N ASP A 50 -4.86 -1.43 -7.26
CA ASP A 50 -4.98 -1.62 -5.81
C ASP A 50 -3.67 -2.18 -5.21
N LEU A 51 -3.03 -3.12 -5.90
CA LEU A 51 -1.70 -3.62 -5.52
C LEU A 51 -0.65 -2.52 -5.55
N GLN A 52 -0.65 -1.66 -6.59
CA GLN A 52 0.27 -0.52 -6.66
C GLN A 52 0.02 0.49 -5.52
N ARG A 53 -1.24 0.77 -5.19
CA ARG A 53 -1.56 1.63 -4.03
C ARG A 53 -1.08 1.01 -2.72
N MET A 54 -1.30 -0.28 -2.52
CA MET A 54 -0.82 -0.98 -1.33
C MET A 54 0.71 -0.94 -1.23
N GLN A 55 1.43 -1.07 -2.37
CA GLN A 55 2.88 -0.94 -2.41
C GLN A 55 3.35 0.45 -1.93
N VAL A 56 2.69 1.53 -2.38
CA VAL A 56 3.00 2.90 -1.94
C VAL A 56 2.76 3.09 -0.44
N LEU A 57 1.60 2.63 0.06
CA LEU A 57 1.25 2.74 1.48
C LEU A 57 2.24 1.98 2.37
N LEU A 58 2.63 0.76 1.98
CA LEU A 58 3.60 -0.04 2.72
C LEU A 58 4.99 0.61 2.73
N ASN A 59 5.44 1.20 1.61
CA ASN A 59 6.68 1.96 1.58
C ASN A 59 6.64 3.17 2.54
N ALA A 60 5.55 3.94 2.53
CA ALA A 60 5.37 5.07 3.44
C ALA A 60 5.41 4.62 4.91
N ALA A 61 4.67 3.56 5.26
CA ALA A 61 4.67 2.99 6.60
C ALA A 61 6.06 2.48 7.03
N ILE A 62 6.83 1.88 6.13
CA ILE A 62 8.22 1.46 6.42
C ILE A 62 9.11 2.66 6.70
N LEU A 63 8.99 3.75 5.92
CA LEU A 63 9.73 4.98 6.18
C LEU A 63 9.35 5.59 7.54
N GLU A 64 8.06 5.62 7.85
CA GLU A 64 7.57 6.11 9.14
C GLU A 64 8.09 5.27 10.31
N VAL A 65 8.06 3.94 10.22
CA VAL A 65 8.60 3.10 11.31
C VAL A 65 10.13 3.17 11.39
N THR A 66 10.83 3.38 10.27
CA THR A 66 12.30 3.43 10.23
C THR A 66 12.85 4.79 10.67
N PHE A 67 12.15 5.88 10.36
CA PHE A 67 12.65 7.25 10.53
C PHE A 67 11.74 8.14 11.39
N GLY A 68 10.51 7.74 11.70
CA GLY A 68 9.53 8.53 12.44
C GLY A 68 9.93 8.81 13.90
N GLU A 69 10.80 8.00 14.49
CA GLU A 69 11.38 8.30 15.81
C GLU A 69 12.45 9.42 15.77
N THR A 70 12.94 9.79 14.60
CA THR A 70 14.04 10.78 14.44
C THR A 70 13.56 12.22 14.65
N GLY A 71 12.25 12.47 14.77
CA GLY A 71 11.66 13.80 15.01
C GLY A 71 11.38 14.15 16.47
N MET A 72 11.64 13.25 17.43
CA MET A 72 11.39 13.46 18.88
C MET A 72 12.66 13.35 19.75
N ARG A 73 13.84 13.69 19.22
CA ARG A 73 15.09 13.75 19.98
C ARG A 73 15.72 15.14 19.93
#